data_AF-B8GEB1-F1
#
_entry.id   AF-B8GEB1-F1
#
_cell.length_a   1.000
_cell.length_b   1.000
_cell.length_c   1.000
_cell.angle_alpha   90.00
_cell.angle_beta   90.00
_cell.angle_gamma   90.00
#
_symmetry.space_group_name_H-M   'P 1'
#
loop_
_entity.id
_entity.type
_entity.pdbx_description
1 polymer ?
#
loop_
_entity_poly.entity_id
_entity_poly.type
_entity_poly.pdbx_seq_one_letter_code
_entity_poly.pdbx_strand_id
1 'polypeptide(L)'
;MELSKEIPKGSEVRDSITTLDRILPPGTCRVVSVLAQGPVRKRLFALGFVQGAVVEAVRAAPLGNPVEYQVKGYFLSLRKEEARLISVTSEGA
;
A
#
# COMPACT_ATOMS: atom_id res chain seq x y z
N MET A 1 -8.03 -30.41 17.77
CA MET A 1 -6.79 -29.63 17.84
C MET A 1 -5.81 -30.27 16.87
N GLU A 2 -4.92 -29.47 16.28
CA GLU A 2 -4.17 -29.73 15.04
C GLU A 2 -4.97 -29.64 13.72
N LEU A 3 -4.71 -28.56 12.96
CA LEU A 3 -3.77 -28.68 11.84
C LEU A 3 -3.21 -27.29 11.50
N SER A 4 -2.02 -27.05 12.01
CA SER A 4 -1.08 -26.04 11.54
C SER A 4 -0.82 -26.26 10.04
N LYS A 5 -1.36 -25.39 9.19
CA LYS A 5 -0.81 -25.22 7.85
C LYS A 5 0.33 -24.23 7.94
N GLU A 6 1.54 -24.80 7.97
CA GLU A 6 2.77 -24.10 7.64
C GLU A 6 2.59 -23.35 6.31
N ILE A 7 2.87 -22.06 6.33
CA ILE A 7 3.07 -21.27 5.12
C ILE A 7 4.58 -21.26 4.87
N PRO A 8 5.05 -21.68 3.69
CA PRO A 8 6.46 -21.95 3.45
C PRO A 8 7.29 -20.66 3.42
N LYS A 9 8.51 -20.76 3.97
CA LYS A 9 9.56 -19.74 3.88
C LYS A 9 9.98 -19.53 2.43
N GLY A 10 9.89 -18.29 1.96
CA GLY A 10 10.49 -17.81 0.72
C GLY A 10 11.04 -16.41 0.94
N SER A 11 12.37 -16.32 0.99
CA SER A 11 13.16 -15.10 0.79
C SER A 11 13.12 -14.05 1.91
N GLU A 12 14.23 -13.95 2.62
CA GLU A 12 14.57 -12.93 3.62
C GLU A 12 14.83 -11.58 2.93
N VAL A 13 13.80 -10.99 2.33
CA VAL A 13 13.78 -9.56 2.05
C VAL A 13 13.41 -8.90 3.38
N ARG A 14 14.20 -7.92 3.83
CA ARG A 14 13.77 -7.05 4.94
C ARG A 14 12.64 -6.16 4.44
N ASP A 15 11.46 -6.75 4.23
CA ASP A 15 10.20 -6.07 3.96
C ASP A 15 9.85 -5.21 5.17
N SER A 16 10.51 -4.06 5.25
CA SER A 16 10.34 -3.12 6.35
C SER A 16 8.98 -2.49 6.15
N ILE A 17 8.03 -2.84 7.02
CA ILE A 17 6.69 -2.25 7.00
C ILE A 17 6.84 -0.74 7.17
N THR A 18 6.28 0.00 6.21
CA THR A 18 6.24 1.46 6.15
C THR A 18 4.84 1.91 5.76
N THR A 19 4.66 3.19 5.44
CA THR A 19 3.39 3.75 4.97
C THR A 19 3.46 4.14 3.50
N LEU A 20 2.31 4.11 2.81
CA LEU A 20 2.25 4.35 1.36
C LEU A 20 2.77 5.74 0.97
N ASP A 21 2.64 6.76 1.83
CA ASP A 21 3.15 8.12 1.59
C ASP A 21 4.69 8.20 1.49
N ARG A 22 5.39 7.15 1.94
CA ARG A 22 6.86 7.05 1.89
C ARG A 22 7.37 6.32 0.64
N ILE A 23 6.48 5.80 -0.19
CA ILE A 23 6.85 5.17 -1.46
C ILE A 23 7.05 6.29 -2.49
N LEU A 24 8.30 6.45 -2.91
CA LEU A 24 8.65 7.45 -3.92
C LEU A 24 8.30 6.94 -5.31
N PRO A 25 7.72 7.76 -6.18
CA PRO A 25 7.54 7.40 -7.59
C PRO A 25 8.86 7.42 -8.38
N PRO A 26 9.07 6.47 -9.31
CA PRO A 26 8.30 5.24 -9.47
C PRO A 26 8.63 4.25 -8.33
N GLY A 27 7.62 3.56 -7.81
CA GLY A 27 7.84 2.58 -6.74
C GLY A 27 6.68 1.62 -6.54
N THR A 28 6.99 0.34 -6.31
CA THR A 28 6.01 -0.73 -6.13
C THR A 28 5.98 -1.22 -4.69
N CYS A 29 4.78 -1.47 -4.17
CA CYS A 29 4.60 -1.96 -2.82
C CYS A 29 3.35 -2.83 -2.70
N ARG A 30 3.25 -3.57 -1.58
CA ARG A 30 2.06 -4.35 -1.24
C ARG A 30 1.39 -3.82 0.00
N VAL A 31 0.07 -3.70 -0.03
CA VAL A 31 -0.73 -3.32 1.13
C VAL A 31 -0.67 -4.41 2.20
N VAL A 32 -0.24 -4.04 3.40
CA VAL A 32 -0.28 -4.89 4.59
C VAL A 32 -1.60 -4.68 5.32
N SER A 33 -1.97 -3.42 5.56
CA SER A 33 -3.19 -3.08 6.30
C SER A 33 -3.62 -1.62 6.05
N VAL A 34 -4.88 -1.31 6.36
CA VAL A 34 -5.41 0.06 6.37
C VAL A 34 -5.74 0.46 7.80
N LEU A 35 -5.04 1.49 8.29
CA LEU A 35 -5.13 2.05 9.65
C LEU A 35 -6.26 3.08 9.79
N ALA A 36 -6.84 3.53 8.67
CA ALA A 36 -7.98 4.44 8.67
C ALA A 36 -9.19 3.86 9.43
N GLN A 37 -10.06 4.74 9.91
CA GLN A 37 -11.30 4.36 10.61
C GLN A 37 -12.53 4.97 9.92
N GLY A 38 -13.71 4.46 10.28
CA GLY A 38 -14.99 5.04 9.87
C GLY A 38 -15.18 5.14 8.35
N PRO A 39 -15.73 6.26 7.84
CA PRO A 39 -15.99 6.45 6.41
C PRO A 39 -14.74 6.36 5.53
N VAL A 40 -13.59 6.83 6.03
CA VAL A 40 -12.33 6.83 5.28
C VAL A 40 -11.88 5.39 4.99
N ARG A 41 -11.95 4.50 5.99
CA ARG A 41 -11.62 3.08 5.79
C ARG A 41 -12.50 2.42 4.72
N LYS A 42 -13.81 2.66 4.79
CA LYS A 42 -14.77 2.13 3.81
C LYS A 42 -14.45 2.61 2.40
N ARG A 43 -14.12 3.91 2.26
CA ARG A 43 -13.72 4.50 0.97
C ARG A 43 -12.44 3.86 0.43
N LEU A 44 -11.39 3.73 1.24
CA LEU A 44 -10.13 3.12 0.82
C LEU A 44 -10.31 1.66 0.38
N PHE A 45 -11.15 0.89 1.09
CA PHE A 45 -11.48 -0.48 0.69
C PHE A 45 -12.27 -0.54 -0.62
N ALA A 46 -13.24 0.35 -0.83
CA ALA A 46 -13.97 0.46 -2.08
C ALA A 46 -13.03 0.84 -3.25
N LEU A 47 -12.01 1.65 -2.97
CA LEU A 47 -10.92 2.02 -3.89
C LEU A 47 -9.82 0.94 -3.98
N GLY A 48 -10.06 -0.29 -3.51
CA GLY A 48 -9.15 -1.40 -3.76
C GLY A 48 -7.90 -1.47 -2.89
N PHE A 49 -7.74 -0.58 -1.90
CA PHE A 49 -6.68 -0.67 -0.90
C PHE A 49 -7.00 -1.75 0.14
N VAL A 50 -6.81 -3.00 -0.24
CA VAL A 50 -7.03 -4.19 0.60
C VAL A 50 -5.74 -4.95 0.80
N GLN A 51 -5.64 -5.74 1.87
CA GLN A 51 -4.44 -6.54 2.15
C GLN A 51 -4.02 -7.39 0.95
N GLY A 52 -2.72 -7.36 0.63
CA GLY A 52 -2.12 -8.05 -0.50
C GLY A 52 -2.23 -7.32 -1.84
N ALA A 53 -2.99 -6.22 -1.93
CA ALA A 53 -3.08 -5.43 -3.16
C ALA A 53 -1.72 -4.84 -3.52
N VAL A 54 -1.32 -5.00 -4.78
CA VAL A 54 -0.15 -4.34 -5.36
C VAL A 54 -0.55 -2.90 -5.70
N VAL A 55 0.30 -1.96 -5.29
CA VAL A 55 0.13 -0.54 -5.53
C VAL A 55 1.42 0.02 -6.10
N GLU A 56 1.30 0.78 -7.18
CA GLU A 56 2.41 1.50 -7.79
C GLU A 56 2.26 3.00 -7.52
N ALA A 57 3.28 3.64 -6.97
CA ALA A 57 3.40 5.09 -6.93
C ALA A 57 3.91 5.56 -8.29
N VAL A 58 3.08 6.30 -9.01
CA VAL A 58 3.32 6.63 -10.44
C VAL A 58 4.01 7.99 -10.57
N ARG A 59 3.46 9.01 -9.92
CA ARG A 59 4.02 10.38 -9.91
C ARG A 59 3.50 11.18 -8.73
N ALA A 60 4.29 12.14 -8.28
CA ALA A 60 3.85 13.13 -7.29
C ALA A 60 3.53 14.46 -7.98
N ALA A 61 2.60 15.22 -7.41
CA ALA A 61 2.41 16.62 -7.80
C ALA A 61 3.71 17.44 -7.59
N PRO A 62 3.86 18.64 -8.20
CA PRO A 62 5.11 19.41 -8.12
C PRO A 62 5.62 19.71 -6.69
N LEU A 63 4.69 19.89 -5.73
CA LEU A 63 5.01 20.10 -4.31
C LEU A 63 5.02 18.80 -3.49
N GLY A 64 4.99 17.65 -4.15
CA GLY A 64 5.05 16.33 -3.53
C GLY A 64 3.73 15.84 -2.91
N ASN A 65 2.60 16.52 -3.10
CA ASN A 65 1.27 16.13 -2.59
C ASN A 65 0.16 16.72 -3.48
N PRO A 66 -0.85 15.97 -3.93
CA PRO A 66 -1.06 14.52 -3.79
C PRO A 66 -0.07 13.67 -4.61
N VAL A 67 -0.09 12.37 -4.36
CA VAL A 67 0.64 11.36 -5.13
C VAL A 67 -0.39 10.52 -5.89
N GLU A 68 -0.11 10.27 -7.17
CA GLU A 68 -0.90 9.40 -8.03
C GLU A 68 -0.43 7.95 -7.86
N TYR A 69 -1.38 7.05 -7.62
CA TYR A 69 -1.15 5.64 -7.45
C TYR A 69 -1.92 4.84 -8.48
N GLN A 70 -1.35 3.75 -8.96
CA GLN A 70 -2.07 2.72 -9.70
C GLN A 70 -2.47 1.59 -8.75
N VAL A 71 -3.76 1.28 -8.70
CA VAL A 71 -4.33 0.20 -7.89
C VAL A 71 -5.32 -0.56 -8.76
N LYS A 72 -5.20 -1.89 -8.84
CA LYS A 72 -6.09 -2.75 -9.64
C LYS A 72 -6.30 -2.26 -11.09
N GLY A 73 -5.25 -1.72 -11.70
CA GLY A 73 -5.26 -1.28 -13.10
C GLY A 73 -5.85 0.11 -13.37
N TYR A 74 -6.27 0.87 -12.35
CA TYR A 74 -6.69 2.26 -12.51
C TYR A 74 -5.87 3.21 -11.65
N PHE A 75 -5.89 4.49 -12.03
CA PHE A 75 -5.14 5.55 -11.37
C PHE A 75 -6.02 6.32 -10.41
N LEU A 76 -5.48 6.66 -9.24
CA LEU A 76 -6.14 7.50 -8.26
C LEU A 76 -5.12 8.34 -7.50
N SER A 77 -5.48 9.58 -7.18
CA SER A 77 -4.62 10.46 -6.39
C SER A 77 -5.04 10.42 -4.93
N LEU A 78 -4.10 10.08 -4.03
CA LEU A 78 -4.28 10.26 -2.60
C LEU A 78 -3.42 11.39 -2.09
N ARG A 79 -3.97 12.16 -1.15
CA ARG A 79 -3.15 13.07 -0.37
C ARG A 79 -2.23 12.28 0.56
N LYS A 80 -1.09 12.85 0.93
CA LYS A 80 -0.13 12.24 1.86
C LYS A 80 -0.77 11.83 3.18
N GLU A 81 -1.68 12.65 3.72
CA GLU A 81 -2.42 12.32 4.94
C GLU A 81 -3.27 11.05 4.81
N GLU A 82 -3.79 10.74 3.63
CA GLU A 82 -4.58 9.53 3.39
C GLU A 82 -3.68 8.33 3.10
N ALA A 83 -2.62 8.53 2.32
CA ALA A 83 -1.63 7.48 2.02
C ALA A 83 -0.90 7.03 3.31
N ARG A 84 -0.68 7.92 4.27
CA ARG A 84 -0.10 7.59 5.58
C ARG A 84 -0.94 6.61 6.40
N LEU A 85 -2.23 6.46 6.07
CA LEU A 85 -3.14 5.51 6.73
C LEU A 85 -3.07 4.10 6.13
N ILE A 86 -2.19 3.86 5.14
CA ILE A 86 -2.06 2.57 4.47
C ILE A 86 -0.65 2.03 4.78
N SER A 87 -0.58 0.93 5.51
CA SER A 87 0.68 0.23 5.78
C SER A 87 1.03 -0.66 4.60
N VAL A 88 2.30 -0.62 4.18
CA VAL A 88 2.80 -1.35 3.01
C VAL A 88 4.16 -1.98 3.28
N THR A 89 4.50 -3.01 2.52
CA THR A 89 5.87 -3.50 2.36
C THR A 89 6.38 -3.02 1.00
N SER A 90 7.55 -2.39 0.97
CA SER A 90 8.21 -2.02 -0.28
C SER A 90 8.74 -3.29 -0.95
N GLU A 91 8.32 -3.56 -2.19
CA GLU A 91 9.03 -4.57 -2.98
C GLU A 91 10.33 -3.90 -3.45
N GLY A 92 11.47 -4.44 -3.02
CA GLY A 92 12.77 -3.97 -3.52
C GLY A 92 12.83 -4.16 -5.03
N ALA A 93 13.25 -3.11 -5.73
CA ALA A 93 13.57 -3.17 -7.16
C ALA A 93 14.87 -3.96 -7.39
#